data_AF-A0A416SYY5-F1
#
_entry.id   AF-A0A416SYY5-F1
#
_cell.length_a   1.000
_cell.length_b   1.000
_cell.length_c   1.000
_cell.angle_alpha   90.00
_cell.angle_beta   90.00
_cell.angle_gamma   90.00
#
_symmetry.space_group_name_H-M   'P 1'
#
loop_
_entity.id
_entity.type
_entity.pdbx_description
1 polymer ?
#
loop_
_entity_poly.entity_id
_entity_poly.type
_entity_poly.pdbx_seq_one_letter_code
_entity_poly.pdbx_strand_id
1 'polypeptide(L)'
;MAERYEDILTLENNQWTYGCPVLIEGGVLQYDTVSERNLLTINFMNICDAVLSEVDLTIYASDEAEENILEIEHQYLKLHLEPGAKFGNNVHLPIEDKEAKKFKLKITKVVCEDDGSEWIKDDIFEAHPEITNPEEFGQKMDQEYEDKYNQCEELIVLEDSENLKKVVEILETLRWYKNCEEMYDYAKRKYDITLRTEKRKKREGERKDARKKKQKMAAAIAACIASVAVIIFAIVYLTVIGPNHQVKVAKEYNNQGEFQKAIEICENLHGFGNSKEVLKEANYQIGFLAFNQQDFETALKYFEKTTGYKGTNNLLSQSYYNLGQQSAQGEQYEAALDYYTKGYNTATEDKVKLNCQTGIALAQYKLAYVTEAWSTINAVYEADKNVKAAYDEYGYAYAMKVLSEGNVDEATAVFKLIKGYADSAAQYGKIIYEKAVPVAEAGDLASALSTLKEVKDDYEPAGKLYKEMDEFITASSNWVGNWKMKGDQGDYTMTISTLLYKGELCLHVTDTYLDYDKIISTKEKVRKIYVASERVEYKLKDVHNYKIILTRETSKKIKRVLSYDGASYIRKYKKTK
;
A
#
# COMPACT_ATOMS: atom_id res chain seq x y z
N MET A 1 31.31 -10.13 -30.86
CA MET A 1 29.94 -9.65 -31.13
C MET A 1 29.20 -9.82 -29.82
N ALA A 2 28.69 -8.76 -29.22
CA ALA A 2 27.81 -8.90 -28.05
C ALA A 2 26.51 -9.55 -28.52
N GLU A 3 25.97 -10.49 -27.73
CA GLU A 3 24.65 -11.06 -28.00
C GLU A 3 23.59 -9.97 -27.84
N ARG A 4 22.61 -9.91 -28.75
CA ARG A 4 21.60 -8.85 -28.75
C ARG A 4 20.69 -8.92 -27.52
N TYR A 5 20.39 -10.13 -27.07
CA TYR A 5 19.47 -10.41 -25.98
C TYR A 5 20.24 -11.05 -24.82
N GLU A 6 20.03 -10.55 -23.61
CA GLU A 6 20.59 -11.10 -22.38
C GLU A 6 19.46 -11.64 -21.50
N ASP A 7 19.48 -12.93 -21.15
CA ASP A 7 18.45 -13.55 -20.31
C ASP A 7 18.52 -13.04 -18.87
N ILE A 8 17.39 -12.56 -18.33
CA ILE A 8 17.24 -12.12 -16.94
C ILE A 8 16.58 -13.21 -16.10
N LEU A 9 15.45 -13.74 -16.57
CA LEU A 9 14.64 -14.73 -15.86
C LEU A 9 14.07 -15.73 -16.87
N THR A 10 14.14 -17.02 -16.54
CA THR A 10 13.37 -18.07 -17.21
C THR A 10 12.24 -18.50 -16.30
N LEU A 11 11.00 -18.39 -16.78
CA LEU A 11 9.82 -18.87 -16.05
C LEU A 11 9.80 -20.39 -16.04
N GLU A 12 9.45 -20.97 -14.90
CA GLU A 12 9.25 -22.41 -14.79
C GLU A 12 8.16 -22.88 -15.76
N ASN A 13 8.37 -24.07 -16.31
CA ASN A 13 7.38 -24.69 -17.19
C ASN A 13 6.15 -25.14 -16.38
N ASN A 14 5.04 -25.35 -17.08
CA ASN A 14 3.80 -25.91 -16.54
C ASN A 14 3.16 -25.03 -15.46
N GLN A 15 3.10 -23.71 -15.65
CA GLN A 15 2.31 -22.86 -14.76
C GLN A 15 0.84 -22.88 -15.18
N TRP A 16 -0.05 -23.11 -14.22
CA TRP A 16 -1.48 -23.27 -14.48
C TRP A 16 -2.30 -22.92 -13.22
N THR A 17 -3.59 -22.63 -13.41
CA THR A 17 -4.56 -22.51 -12.33
C THR A 17 -5.79 -23.35 -12.63
N TYR A 18 -6.41 -23.89 -11.58
CA TYR A 18 -7.54 -24.81 -11.72
C TYR A 18 -8.66 -24.22 -12.57
N GLY A 19 -8.98 -24.91 -13.67
CA GLY A 19 -10.03 -24.53 -14.59
C GLY A 19 -9.57 -23.78 -15.83
N CYS A 20 -8.33 -23.29 -15.88
CA CYS A 20 -7.91 -22.46 -17.01
C CYS A 20 -7.77 -23.29 -18.30
N PRO A 21 -8.36 -22.86 -19.43
CA PRO A 21 -8.21 -23.54 -20.72
C PRO A 21 -6.79 -23.45 -21.32
N VAL A 22 -5.91 -22.64 -20.72
CA VAL A 22 -4.58 -22.32 -21.24
C VAL A 22 -3.51 -22.65 -20.21
N LEU A 23 -2.45 -23.32 -20.67
CA LEU A 23 -1.24 -23.64 -19.90
C LEU A 23 -0.09 -22.70 -20.29
N ILE A 24 0.72 -22.26 -19.32
CA ILE A 24 2.02 -21.65 -19.60
C ILE A 24 3.07 -22.75 -19.66
N GLU A 25 3.62 -22.98 -20.85
CA GLU A 25 4.70 -23.95 -21.06
C GLU A 25 6.06 -23.40 -20.64
N GLY A 26 6.18 -22.08 -20.50
CA GLY A 26 7.39 -21.39 -20.04
C GLY A 26 7.46 -19.98 -20.61
N GLY A 27 8.53 -19.27 -20.28
CA GLY A 27 8.76 -17.92 -20.79
C GLY A 27 10.14 -17.40 -20.43
N VAL A 28 10.56 -16.36 -21.10
CA VAL A 28 11.88 -15.74 -20.88
C VAL A 28 11.71 -14.22 -20.83
N LEU A 29 12.27 -13.63 -19.78
CA LEU A 29 12.52 -12.20 -19.70
C LEU A 29 13.93 -11.92 -20.18
N GLN A 30 14.09 -11.07 -21.19
CA GLN A 30 15.37 -10.73 -21.77
C GLN A 30 15.58 -9.22 -21.79
N TYR A 31 16.81 -8.77 -21.62
CA TYR A 31 17.22 -7.40 -21.91
C TYR A 31 17.66 -7.29 -23.38
N ASP A 32 17.00 -6.46 -24.18
CA ASP A 32 17.44 -6.14 -25.55
C ASP A 32 18.43 -4.98 -25.51
N THR A 33 19.71 -5.30 -25.72
CA THR A 33 20.82 -4.33 -25.68
C THR A 33 20.75 -3.26 -26.77
N VAL A 34 19.96 -3.49 -27.82
CA VAL A 34 19.78 -2.52 -28.92
C VAL A 34 18.66 -1.53 -28.63
N SER A 35 17.54 -2.00 -28.07
CA SER A 35 16.40 -1.15 -27.72
C SER A 35 16.44 -0.61 -26.28
N GLU A 36 17.37 -1.09 -25.46
CA GLU A 36 17.57 -0.74 -24.05
C GLU A 36 16.32 -0.96 -23.19
N ARG A 37 15.59 -2.07 -23.45
CA ARG A 37 14.33 -2.44 -22.79
C ARG A 37 14.30 -3.91 -22.39
N ASN A 38 13.56 -4.19 -21.33
CA ASN A 38 13.18 -5.55 -20.94
C ASN A 38 12.04 -6.03 -21.85
N LEU A 39 12.15 -7.26 -22.35
CA LEU A 39 11.17 -7.91 -23.21
C LEU A 39 10.80 -9.25 -22.59
N LEU A 40 9.50 -9.45 -22.34
CA LEU A 40 8.95 -10.70 -21.86
C LEU A 40 8.32 -11.48 -23.01
N THR A 41 8.75 -12.73 -23.19
CA THR A 41 8.17 -13.66 -24.16
C THR A 41 7.63 -14.86 -23.41
N ILE A 42 6.37 -15.24 -23.68
CA ILE A 42 5.69 -16.32 -22.96
C ILE A 42 5.11 -17.29 -23.95
N ASN A 43 5.33 -18.58 -23.73
CA ASN A 43 4.79 -19.65 -24.54
C ASN A 43 3.57 -20.25 -23.84
N PHE A 44 2.41 -20.08 -24.46
CA PHE A 44 1.15 -20.61 -23.99
C PHE A 44 0.71 -21.78 -24.87
N MET A 45 -0.14 -22.65 -24.32
CA MET A 45 -0.77 -23.75 -25.04
C MET A 45 -2.25 -23.83 -24.70
N ASN A 46 -3.09 -24.00 -25.72
CA ASN A 46 -4.47 -24.43 -25.52
C ASN A 46 -4.47 -25.90 -25.06
N ILE A 47 -5.01 -26.16 -23.87
CA ILE A 47 -5.10 -27.52 -23.32
C ILE A 47 -6.53 -28.07 -23.32
N CYS A 48 -7.54 -27.26 -23.63
CA CYS A 48 -8.93 -27.74 -23.69
C CYS A 48 -9.28 -28.28 -25.08
N ASP A 49 -10.36 -29.05 -25.15
CA ASP A 49 -10.87 -29.62 -26.42
C ASP A 49 -11.56 -28.57 -27.32
N ALA A 50 -11.82 -27.35 -26.82
CA ALA A 50 -12.45 -26.27 -27.58
C ALA A 50 -11.44 -25.43 -28.36
N VAL A 51 -11.88 -24.85 -29.47
CA VAL A 51 -11.09 -23.86 -30.21
C VAL A 51 -11.20 -22.49 -29.52
N LEU A 52 -10.08 -21.82 -29.24
CA LEU A 52 -10.07 -20.53 -28.53
C LEU A 52 -9.84 -19.34 -29.48
N SER A 53 -10.60 -18.27 -29.24
CA SER A 53 -10.60 -17.05 -30.06
C SER A 53 -10.02 -15.82 -29.36
N GLU A 54 -9.99 -15.81 -28.03
CA GLU A 54 -9.51 -14.70 -27.21
C GLU A 54 -8.87 -15.21 -25.91
N VAL A 55 -7.75 -14.58 -25.52
CA VAL A 55 -7.08 -14.80 -24.24
C VAL A 55 -6.60 -13.46 -23.68
N ASP A 56 -7.12 -13.09 -22.51
CA ASP A 56 -6.72 -11.90 -21.78
C ASP A 56 -5.89 -12.29 -20.56
N LEU A 57 -4.83 -11.54 -20.30
CA LEU A 57 -3.95 -11.76 -19.17
C LEU A 57 -3.48 -10.47 -18.52
N THR A 58 -3.08 -10.63 -17.26
CA THR A 58 -2.41 -9.60 -16.48
C THR A 58 -1.06 -10.12 -16.01
N ILE A 59 -0.03 -9.29 -16.17
CA ILE A 59 1.35 -9.56 -15.80
C ILE A 59 1.74 -8.61 -14.68
N TYR A 60 2.26 -9.17 -13.60
CA TYR A 60 2.83 -8.43 -12.49
C TYR A 60 4.34 -8.56 -12.54
N ALA A 61 5.02 -7.49 -12.91
CA ALA A 61 6.48 -7.38 -12.92
C ALA A 61 6.95 -6.71 -11.63
N SER A 62 8.01 -7.22 -11.01
CA SER A 62 8.57 -6.57 -9.82
C SER A 62 10.08 -6.68 -9.72
N ASP A 63 10.67 -5.81 -8.90
CA ASP A 63 12.05 -5.96 -8.45
C ASP A 63 12.23 -7.21 -7.57
N GLU A 64 13.48 -7.46 -7.16
CA GLU A 64 13.86 -8.61 -6.33
C GLU A 64 13.14 -8.62 -4.97
N ALA A 65 12.85 -7.43 -4.42
CA ALA A 65 12.21 -7.24 -3.12
C ALA A 65 10.67 -7.34 -3.17
N GLU A 66 10.08 -7.33 -4.37
CA GLU A 66 8.62 -7.26 -4.62
C GLU A 66 7.98 -5.97 -4.08
N GLU A 67 8.75 -4.88 -3.91
CA GLU A 67 8.25 -3.60 -3.39
C GLU A 67 7.67 -2.70 -4.49
N ASN A 68 8.23 -2.78 -5.69
CA ASN A 68 7.75 -2.07 -6.87
C ASN A 68 7.06 -3.05 -7.80
N ILE A 69 5.72 -3.00 -7.88
CA ILE A 69 4.93 -3.88 -8.74
C ILE A 69 4.34 -3.07 -9.89
N LEU A 70 4.72 -3.44 -11.11
CA LEU A 70 4.14 -2.93 -12.36
C LEU A 70 3.11 -3.94 -12.89
N GLU A 71 1.88 -3.48 -13.09
CA GLU A 71 0.78 -4.27 -13.66
C GLU A 71 0.63 -3.96 -15.15
N ILE A 72 0.59 -5.00 -15.98
CA ILE A 72 0.50 -4.90 -17.44
C ILE A 72 -0.61 -5.83 -17.93
N GLU A 73 -1.61 -5.26 -18.58
CA GLU A 73 -2.68 -6.01 -19.23
C GLU A 73 -2.35 -6.26 -20.70
N HIS A 74 -2.62 -7.48 -21.17
CA HIS A 74 -2.45 -7.84 -22.57
C HIS A 74 -3.59 -8.74 -23.04
N GLN A 75 -3.99 -8.54 -24.31
CA GLN A 75 -5.08 -9.27 -24.93
C GLN A 75 -4.62 -9.88 -26.25
N TYR A 76 -4.84 -11.18 -26.39
CA TYR A 76 -4.70 -11.90 -27.64
C TYR A 76 -6.10 -12.04 -28.26
N LEU A 77 -6.39 -11.24 -29.27
CA LEU A 77 -7.70 -11.20 -29.94
C LEU A 77 -7.66 -11.89 -31.31
N LYS A 78 -8.83 -12.36 -31.77
CA LYS A 78 -9.01 -12.98 -33.10
C LYS A 78 -8.04 -14.16 -33.33
N LEU A 79 -7.83 -14.93 -32.28
CA LEU A 79 -7.08 -16.17 -32.35
C LEU A 79 -7.91 -17.27 -33.02
N HIS A 80 -7.22 -18.35 -33.39
CA HIS A 80 -7.82 -19.61 -33.81
C HIS A 80 -6.93 -20.72 -33.25
N LEU A 81 -7.10 -21.02 -31.96
CA LEU A 81 -6.26 -21.97 -31.24
C LEU A 81 -6.95 -23.32 -31.16
N GLU A 82 -6.61 -24.22 -32.07
CA GLU A 82 -7.01 -25.64 -31.98
C GLU A 82 -6.46 -26.29 -30.69
N PRO A 83 -7.03 -27.40 -30.21
CA PRO A 83 -6.47 -28.16 -29.08
C PRO A 83 -4.99 -28.47 -29.29
N GLY A 84 -4.16 -28.21 -28.26
CA GLY A 84 -2.71 -28.36 -28.30
C GLY A 84 -1.95 -27.24 -29.03
N ALA A 85 -2.63 -26.29 -29.67
CA ALA A 85 -1.98 -25.18 -30.36
C ALA A 85 -1.23 -24.26 -29.39
N LYS A 86 -0.04 -23.82 -29.80
CA LYS A 86 0.83 -22.93 -29.03
C LYS A 86 0.73 -21.49 -29.54
N PHE A 87 0.86 -20.52 -28.64
CA PHE A 87 0.86 -19.10 -28.99
C PHE A 87 1.72 -18.26 -28.03
N GLY A 88 1.89 -16.97 -28.33
CA GLY A 88 2.67 -16.01 -27.54
C GLY A 88 4.20 -16.05 -27.77
N ASN A 89 4.75 -17.15 -28.26
CA ASN A 89 6.19 -17.34 -28.50
C ASN A 89 6.85 -16.33 -29.47
N ASN A 90 6.05 -15.68 -30.33
CA ASN A 90 6.51 -14.65 -31.27
C ASN A 90 6.14 -13.22 -30.85
N VAL A 91 5.61 -13.04 -29.63
CA VAL A 91 5.19 -11.76 -29.08
C VAL A 91 6.14 -11.36 -27.96
N HIS A 92 6.82 -10.23 -28.15
CA HIS A 92 7.73 -9.64 -27.16
C HIS A 92 7.02 -8.49 -26.46
N LEU A 93 6.57 -8.74 -25.22
CA LEU A 93 5.88 -7.74 -24.42
C LEU A 93 6.91 -6.81 -23.77
N PRO A 94 6.90 -5.50 -24.07
CA PRO A 94 7.84 -4.56 -23.47
C PRO A 94 7.51 -4.34 -21.99
N ILE A 95 8.51 -4.50 -21.13
CA ILE A 95 8.41 -4.20 -19.71
C ILE A 95 9.14 -2.88 -19.45
N GLU A 96 8.40 -1.85 -19.04
CA GLU A 96 8.94 -0.50 -18.84
C GLU A 96 9.88 -0.42 -17.62
N ASP A 97 9.62 -1.25 -16.61
CA ASP A 97 10.49 -1.36 -15.45
C ASP A 97 11.78 -2.10 -15.79
N LYS A 98 12.89 -1.36 -15.82
CA LYS A 98 14.23 -1.88 -16.08
C LYS A 98 14.79 -2.71 -14.93
N GLU A 99 14.29 -2.49 -13.71
CA GLU A 99 14.70 -3.20 -12.50
C GLU A 99 13.88 -4.47 -12.26
N ALA A 100 12.89 -4.77 -13.11
CA ALA A 100 12.08 -5.98 -12.99
C ALA A 100 12.95 -7.25 -13.08
N LYS A 101 12.89 -8.06 -12.02
CA LYS A 101 13.58 -9.36 -11.88
C LYS A 101 12.64 -10.53 -11.64
N LYS A 102 11.39 -10.28 -11.24
CA LYS A 102 10.36 -11.29 -10.96
C LYS A 102 9.07 -11.00 -11.70
N PHE A 103 8.35 -12.08 -12.06
CA PHE A 103 7.08 -12.00 -12.78
C PHE A 103 6.07 -13.00 -12.21
N LYS A 104 4.82 -12.54 -12.06
CA LYS A 104 3.64 -13.37 -11.79
C LYS A 104 2.59 -13.10 -12.85
N LEU A 105 1.78 -14.08 -13.18
CA LEU A 105 0.78 -13.99 -14.25
C LEU A 105 -0.56 -14.52 -13.79
N LYS A 106 -1.61 -13.95 -14.36
CA LYS A 106 -2.97 -14.50 -14.34
C LYS A 106 -3.59 -14.37 -15.71
N ILE A 107 -4.35 -15.38 -16.13
CA ILE A 107 -5.28 -15.27 -17.25
C ILE A 107 -6.62 -14.85 -16.66
N THR A 108 -7.18 -13.76 -17.16
CA THR A 108 -8.41 -13.16 -16.64
C THR A 108 -9.63 -13.59 -17.44
N LYS A 109 -9.44 -13.87 -18.73
CA LYS A 109 -10.50 -14.26 -19.64
C LYS A 109 -9.99 -15.18 -20.75
N VAL A 110 -10.78 -16.19 -21.11
CA VAL A 110 -10.60 -16.97 -22.33
C VAL A 110 -11.96 -17.13 -23.01
N VAL A 111 -12.03 -17.00 -24.33
CA VAL A 111 -13.28 -17.14 -25.08
C VAL A 111 -13.19 -18.27 -26.10
N CYS A 112 -14.13 -19.21 -26.04
CA CYS A 112 -14.31 -20.27 -27.02
C CYS A 112 -14.86 -19.71 -28.33
N GLU A 113 -14.27 -20.11 -29.46
CA GLU A 113 -14.69 -19.66 -30.80
C GLU A 113 -16.07 -20.24 -31.20
N ASP A 114 -16.34 -21.48 -30.81
CA ASP A 114 -17.50 -22.25 -31.28
C ASP A 114 -18.84 -21.71 -30.77
N ASP A 115 -18.94 -21.43 -29.47
CA ASP A 115 -20.18 -21.04 -28.80
C ASP A 115 -20.11 -19.66 -28.11
N GLY A 116 -18.94 -19.03 -28.10
CA GLY A 116 -18.71 -17.76 -27.40
C GLY A 116 -18.72 -17.89 -25.88
N SER A 117 -18.62 -19.10 -25.33
CA SER A 117 -18.51 -19.31 -23.88
C SER A 117 -17.23 -18.66 -23.35
N GLU A 118 -17.35 -18.05 -22.17
CA GLU A 118 -16.25 -17.31 -21.55
C GLU A 118 -15.82 -18.01 -20.26
N TRP A 119 -14.54 -18.35 -20.20
CA TRP A 119 -13.88 -18.66 -18.94
C TRP A 119 -13.39 -17.36 -18.31
N ILE A 120 -13.87 -17.04 -17.10
CA ILE A 120 -13.46 -15.84 -16.36
C ILE A 120 -13.05 -16.25 -14.94
N LYS A 121 -11.82 -15.90 -14.57
CA LYS A 121 -11.28 -16.15 -13.22
C LYS A 121 -10.18 -15.14 -12.90
N ASP A 122 -9.92 -14.93 -11.62
CA ASP A 122 -8.92 -13.95 -11.14
C ASP A 122 -7.88 -14.62 -10.22
N ASP A 123 -7.27 -15.70 -10.70
CA ASP A 123 -6.31 -16.50 -9.95
C ASP A 123 -4.90 -16.41 -10.57
N ILE A 124 -3.89 -16.27 -9.72
CA ILE A 124 -2.48 -16.30 -10.12
C ILE A 124 -2.10 -17.73 -10.50
N PHE A 125 -1.30 -17.87 -11.56
CA PHE A 125 -0.78 -19.14 -12.01
C PHE A 125 0.29 -19.66 -11.05
N GLU A 126 0.27 -20.97 -10.78
CA GLU A 126 1.24 -21.63 -9.93
C GLU A 126 1.95 -22.75 -10.70
N ALA A 127 3.20 -23.05 -10.31
CA ALA A 127 3.97 -24.12 -10.93
C ALA A 127 3.35 -25.49 -10.65
N HIS A 128 3.09 -26.26 -11.72
CA HIS A 128 2.51 -27.59 -11.65
C HIS A 128 3.47 -28.63 -12.26
N PRO A 129 4.50 -29.08 -11.50
CA PRO A 129 5.64 -29.84 -12.04
C PRO A 129 5.27 -31.25 -12.56
N GLU A 130 4.04 -31.72 -12.30
CA GLU A 130 3.57 -33.06 -12.64
C GLU A 130 2.96 -33.20 -14.05
N ILE A 131 2.82 -32.09 -14.81
CA ILE A 131 2.22 -32.14 -16.15
C ILE A 131 3.26 -32.67 -17.16
N THR A 132 3.14 -33.95 -17.52
CA THR A 132 4.03 -34.60 -18.50
C THR A 132 3.51 -34.54 -19.93
N ASN A 133 2.18 -34.58 -20.10
CA ASN A 133 1.49 -34.38 -21.37
C ASN A 133 0.37 -33.35 -21.17
N PRO A 134 0.58 -32.08 -21.56
CA PRO A 134 -0.41 -31.00 -21.41
C PRO A 134 -1.78 -31.28 -22.05
N GLU A 135 -1.81 -31.94 -23.20
CA GLU A 135 -3.05 -32.22 -23.94
C GLU A 135 -3.87 -33.30 -23.23
N GLU A 136 -3.23 -34.41 -22.83
CA GLU A 136 -3.89 -35.44 -22.00
C GLU A 136 -4.32 -34.90 -20.64
N PHE A 137 -3.53 -33.98 -20.06
CA PHE A 137 -3.87 -33.32 -18.81
C PHE A 137 -5.14 -32.48 -18.96
N GLY A 138 -5.22 -31.65 -19.99
CA GLY A 138 -6.39 -30.82 -20.25
C GLY A 138 -7.65 -31.66 -20.54
N GLN A 139 -7.56 -32.70 -21.37
CA GLN A 139 -8.67 -33.64 -21.59
C GLN A 139 -9.16 -34.29 -20.29
N LYS A 140 -8.22 -34.70 -19.41
CA LYS A 140 -8.58 -35.27 -18.11
C LYS A 140 -9.28 -34.24 -17.22
N MET A 141 -8.84 -32.98 -17.25
CA MET A 141 -9.47 -31.91 -16.49
C MET A 141 -10.87 -31.59 -17.01
N ASP A 142 -11.04 -31.48 -18.33
CA ASP A 142 -12.34 -31.26 -18.98
C ASP A 142 -13.33 -32.37 -18.62
N GLN A 143 -12.88 -33.63 -18.63
CA GLN A 143 -13.69 -34.76 -18.16
C GLN A 143 -14.05 -34.65 -16.68
N GLU A 144 -13.12 -34.24 -15.81
CA GLU A 144 -13.39 -34.04 -14.39
C GLU A 144 -14.45 -32.95 -14.16
N TYR A 145 -14.38 -31.85 -14.90
CA TYR A 145 -15.35 -30.77 -14.83
C TYR A 145 -16.73 -31.24 -15.28
N GLU A 146 -16.78 -32.00 -16.36
CA GLU A 146 -18.03 -32.54 -16.90
C GLU A 146 -18.66 -33.60 -15.97
N ASP A 147 -17.85 -34.48 -15.38
CA ASP A 147 -18.31 -35.46 -14.40
C ASP A 147 -18.91 -34.78 -13.16
N LYS A 148 -18.25 -33.73 -12.66
CA LYS A 148 -18.75 -32.93 -11.53
C LYS A 148 -20.02 -32.15 -11.89
N TYR A 149 -20.10 -31.61 -13.10
CA TYR A 149 -21.28 -30.94 -13.62
C TYR A 149 -22.48 -31.90 -13.68
N ASN A 150 -22.29 -33.06 -14.30
CA ASN A 150 -23.31 -34.11 -14.41
C ASN A 150 -23.75 -34.60 -13.02
N GLN A 151 -22.80 -34.78 -12.10
CA GLN A 151 -23.10 -35.12 -10.71
C GLN A 151 -23.99 -34.06 -10.05
N CYS A 152 -23.75 -32.77 -10.32
CA CYS A 152 -24.62 -31.71 -9.82
C CYS A 152 -26.03 -31.79 -10.42
N GLU A 153 -26.17 -32.06 -11.71
CA GLU A 153 -27.47 -32.20 -12.37
C GLU A 153 -28.29 -33.36 -11.79
N GLU A 154 -27.64 -34.48 -11.49
CA GLU A 154 -28.30 -35.63 -10.86
C GLU A 154 -28.74 -35.32 -9.42
N LEU A 155 -27.86 -34.71 -8.62
CA LEU A 155 -28.11 -34.47 -7.20
C LEU A 155 -29.11 -33.33 -6.95
N ILE A 156 -29.13 -32.31 -7.81
CA ILE A 156 -29.97 -31.12 -7.59
C ILE A 156 -31.47 -31.43 -7.67
N VAL A 157 -31.85 -32.48 -8.42
CA VAL A 157 -33.23 -32.93 -8.62
C VAL A 157 -33.77 -33.69 -7.40
N LEU A 158 -32.90 -34.17 -6.50
CA LEU A 158 -33.32 -34.89 -5.29
C LEU A 158 -33.93 -33.96 -4.24
N GLU A 159 -33.60 -32.66 -4.29
CA GLU A 159 -34.17 -31.56 -3.50
C GLU A 159 -34.12 -31.71 -1.97
N ASP A 160 -33.38 -32.68 -1.42
CA ASP A 160 -33.13 -32.82 0.01
C ASP A 160 -31.90 -32.03 0.46
N SER A 161 -31.83 -31.73 1.76
CA SER A 161 -30.75 -30.86 2.26
C SER A 161 -29.36 -31.48 2.18
N GLU A 162 -29.22 -32.81 2.18
CA GLU A 162 -27.91 -33.47 2.11
C GLU A 162 -27.33 -33.39 0.71
N ASN A 163 -28.12 -33.72 -0.31
CA ASN A 163 -27.67 -33.69 -1.70
C ASN A 163 -27.52 -32.26 -2.20
N LEU A 164 -28.41 -31.33 -1.83
CA LEU A 164 -28.24 -29.91 -2.14
C LEU A 164 -26.96 -29.32 -1.53
N LYS A 165 -26.53 -29.78 -0.34
CA LYS A 165 -25.25 -29.37 0.26
C LYS A 165 -24.07 -29.81 -0.61
N LYS A 166 -24.07 -31.06 -1.08
CA LYS A 166 -23.02 -31.60 -1.97
C LYS A 166 -22.95 -30.82 -3.28
N VAL A 167 -24.11 -30.50 -3.86
CA VAL A 167 -24.20 -29.65 -5.08
C VAL A 167 -23.58 -28.29 -4.85
N VAL A 168 -23.94 -27.60 -3.75
CA VAL A 168 -23.35 -26.30 -3.40
C VAL A 168 -21.83 -26.39 -3.27
N GLU A 169 -21.30 -27.40 -2.57
CA GLU A 169 -19.86 -27.60 -2.38
C GLU A 169 -19.11 -27.84 -3.70
N ILE A 170 -19.67 -28.62 -4.63
CA ILE A 170 -19.06 -28.85 -5.95
C ILE A 170 -19.08 -27.55 -6.78
N LEU A 171 -20.23 -26.89 -6.86
CA LEU A 171 -20.41 -25.69 -7.67
C LEU A 171 -19.59 -24.49 -7.20
N GLU A 172 -19.25 -24.38 -5.90
CA GLU A 172 -18.32 -23.35 -5.40
C GLU A 172 -16.97 -23.39 -6.11
N THR A 173 -16.51 -24.58 -6.51
CA THR A 173 -15.23 -24.78 -7.19
C THR A 173 -15.31 -24.67 -8.72
N LEU A 174 -16.53 -24.67 -9.28
CA LEU A 174 -16.80 -24.75 -10.73
C LEU A 174 -17.68 -23.61 -11.24
N ARG A 175 -17.77 -22.50 -10.51
CA ARG A 175 -18.63 -21.34 -10.84
C ARG A 175 -18.51 -20.84 -12.29
N TRP A 176 -17.30 -20.86 -12.84
CA TRP A 176 -16.96 -20.43 -14.19
C TRP A 176 -17.38 -21.41 -15.31
N TYR A 177 -17.73 -22.65 -14.97
CA TYR A 177 -18.00 -23.71 -15.96
C TYR A 177 -19.47 -23.73 -16.37
N LYS A 178 -19.77 -23.66 -17.67
CA LYS A 178 -21.15 -23.70 -18.21
C LYS A 178 -22.10 -22.73 -17.44
N ASN A 179 -23.26 -23.22 -17.00
CA ASN A 179 -24.23 -22.46 -16.20
C ASN A 179 -24.11 -22.74 -14.68
N CYS A 180 -22.93 -23.15 -14.20
CA CYS A 180 -22.71 -23.47 -12.79
C CYS A 180 -22.96 -22.29 -11.84
N GLU A 181 -22.68 -21.04 -12.25
CA GLU A 181 -22.98 -19.86 -11.42
C GLU A 181 -24.49 -19.74 -11.15
N GLU A 182 -25.32 -19.86 -12.20
CA GLU A 182 -26.78 -19.83 -12.06
C GLU A 182 -27.30 -21.02 -11.24
N MET A 183 -26.72 -22.19 -11.48
CA MET A 183 -27.04 -23.41 -10.74
C MET A 183 -26.67 -23.30 -9.26
N TYR A 184 -25.55 -22.65 -8.94
CA TYR A 184 -25.07 -22.41 -7.58
C TYR A 184 -26.06 -21.53 -6.82
N ASP A 185 -26.45 -20.41 -7.42
CA ASP A 185 -27.41 -19.47 -6.84
C ASP A 185 -28.77 -20.13 -6.57
N TYR A 186 -29.22 -21.01 -7.47
CA TYR A 186 -30.43 -21.79 -7.27
C TYR A 186 -30.25 -22.84 -6.15
N ALA A 187 -29.19 -23.65 -6.20
CA ALA A 187 -28.91 -24.71 -5.24
C ALA A 187 -28.77 -24.16 -3.82
N LYS A 188 -28.05 -23.05 -3.63
CA LYS A 188 -27.83 -22.39 -2.34
C LYS A 188 -29.12 -21.89 -1.71
N ARG A 189 -29.95 -21.19 -2.51
CA ARG A 189 -31.28 -20.72 -2.05
C ARG A 189 -32.17 -21.89 -1.65
N LYS A 190 -32.17 -22.95 -2.46
CA LYS A 190 -33.00 -24.13 -2.20
C LYS A 190 -32.53 -24.91 -0.97
N TYR A 191 -31.23 -25.10 -0.82
CA TYR A 191 -30.60 -25.73 0.34
C TYR A 191 -31.03 -25.04 1.65
N ASP A 192 -30.94 -23.70 1.71
CA ASP A 192 -31.33 -22.93 2.89
C ASP A 192 -32.80 -23.12 3.28
N ILE A 193 -33.69 -23.15 2.29
CA ILE A 193 -35.14 -23.35 2.49
C ILE A 193 -35.42 -24.79 2.94
N THR A 194 -34.84 -25.78 2.26
CA THR A 194 -35.03 -27.20 2.55
C THR A 194 -34.50 -27.55 3.94
N LEU A 195 -33.29 -27.10 4.29
CA LEU A 195 -32.68 -27.33 5.60
C LEU A 195 -33.55 -26.78 6.75
N ARG A 196 -34.12 -25.58 6.57
CA ARG A 196 -35.06 -24.99 7.56
C ARG A 196 -36.33 -25.83 7.69
N THR A 197 -36.87 -26.30 6.56
CA THR A 197 -38.11 -27.09 6.50
C THR A 197 -37.95 -28.47 7.14
N GLU A 198 -36.86 -29.17 6.85
CA GLU A 198 -36.54 -30.47 7.46
C GLU A 198 -36.30 -30.35 8.96
N LYS A 199 -35.53 -29.35 9.42
CA LYS A 199 -35.35 -29.05 10.85
C LYS A 199 -36.68 -28.80 11.55
N ARG A 200 -37.63 -28.13 10.90
CA ARG A 200 -38.98 -27.91 11.44
C ARG A 200 -39.77 -29.21 11.52
N LYS A 201 -39.79 -30.03 10.45
CA LYS A 201 -40.46 -31.34 10.42
C LYS A 201 -39.90 -32.29 11.48
N LYS A 202 -38.57 -32.32 11.67
CA LYS A 202 -37.92 -33.13 12.73
C LYS A 202 -38.36 -32.72 14.13
N ARG A 203 -38.39 -31.42 14.44
CA ARG A 203 -38.91 -30.89 15.72
C ARG A 203 -40.39 -31.23 15.92
N GLU A 204 -41.19 -31.20 14.87
CA GLU A 204 -42.62 -31.57 14.92
C GLU A 204 -42.83 -33.08 15.10
N GLY A 205 -41.99 -33.91 14.46
CA GLY A 205 -41.94 -35.36 14.63
C GLY A 205 -41.56 -35.76 16.04
N GLU A 206 -40.46 -35.20 16.58
CA GLU A 206 -40.02 -35.40 17.96
C GLU A 206 -41.11 -34.98 18.98
N ARG A 207 -41.84 -33.89 18.70
CA ARG A 207 -43.01 -33.48 19.50
C ARG A 207 -44.17 -34.47 19.42
N LYS A 208 -44.44 -35.07 18.25
CA LYS A 208 -45.50 -36.08 18.06
C LYS A 208 -45.14 -37.43 18.69
N ASP A 209 -43.88 -37.86 18.59
CA ASP A 209 -43.39 -39.10 19.22
C ASP A 209 -43.28 -38.96 20.73
N ALA A 210 -42.91 -37.78 21.25
CA ALA A 210 -43.01 -37.45 22.67
C ALA A 210 -44.47 -37.48 23.17
N ARG A 211 -45.45 -37.08 22.35
CA ARG A 211 -46.89 -37.20 22.66
C ARG A 211 -47.35 -38.67 22.66
N LYS A 212 -46.93 -39.50 21.70
CA LYS A 212 -47.26 -40.93 21.63
C LYS A 212 -46.64 -41.75 22.78
N LYS A 213 -45.39 -41.44 23.18
CA LYS A 213 -44.74 -42.01 24.38
C LYS A 213 -45.49 -41.64 25.66
N LYS A 214 -45.96 -40.39 25.78
CA LYS A 214 -46.81 -39.94 26.90
C LYS A 214 -48.18 -40.61 26.93
N GLN A 215 -48.79 -40.91 25.77
CA GLN A 215 -50.09 -41.59 25.70
C GLN A 215 -50.03 -43.07 26.12
N LYS A 216 -48.93 -43.79 25.86
CA LYS A 216 -48.74 -45.19 26.32
C LYS A 216 -48.47 -45.31 27.83
N MET A 217 -47.92 -44.27 28.45
CA MET A 217 -47.61 -44.20 29.89
C MET A 217 -48.84 -43.79 30.75
N ALA A 218 -49.91 -43.30 30.12
CA ALA A 218 -51.09 -42.73 30.77
C ALA A 218 -52.18 -43.76 31.14
N ALA A 219 -52.00 -45.06 30.85
CA ALA A 219 -53.02 -46.08 31.10
C ALA A 219 -52.99 -46.69 32.52
N ALA A 220 -52.08 -46.28 33.41
CA ALA A 220 -51.78 -47.06 34.63
C ALA A 220 -52.17 -46.46 35.98
N ILE A 221 -52.49 -45.17 36.13
CA ILE A 221 -52.65 -44.59 37.48
C ILE A 221 -53.82 -43.61 37.53
N ALA A 222 -55.02 -44.18 37.45
CA ALA A 222 -56.28 -43.50 37.72
C ALA A 222 -56.72 -43.81 39.16
N ALA A 223 -56.29 -43.02 40.15
CA ALA A 223 -56.90 -43.07 41.49
C ALA A 223 -56.75 -41.81 42.38
N CYS A 224 -55.92 -40.81 42.07
CA CYS A 224 -55.67 -39.69 43.02
C CYS A 224 -55.79 -38.24 42.46
N ILE A 225 -56.26 -38.02 41.23
CA ILE A 225 -55.98 -36.78 40.45
C ILE A 225 -57.07 -35.67 40.56
N ALA A 226 -57.69 -35.45 41.72
CA ALA A 226 -58.53 -34.26 41.90
C ALA A 226 -57.72 -33.05 42.40
N SER A 227 -56.74 -33.26 43.29
CA SER A 227 -55.88 -32.18 43.82
C SER A 227 -54.64 -31.92 42.94
N VAL A 228 -54.13 -32.95 42.27
CA VAL A 228 -52.90 -32.87 41.46
C VAL A 228 -53.13 -32.18 40.10
N ALA A 229 -54.35 -32.26 39.52
CA ALA A 229 -54.67 -31.61 38.24
C ALA A 229 -54.72 -30.09 38.32
N VAL A 230 -55.26 -29.53 39.41
CA VAL A 230 -55.30 -28.08 39.64
C VAL A 230 -53.88 -27.55 39.88
N ILE A 231 -53.05 -28.29 40.61
CA ILE A 231 -51.64 -27.93 40.85
C ILE A 231 -50.84 -28.02 39.55
N ILE A 232 -51.01 -29.07 38.74
CA ILE A 232 -50.32 -29.19 37.44
C ILE A 232 -50.82 -28.12 36.45
N PHE A 233 -52.12 -27.82 36.41
CA PHE A 233 -52.66 -26.76 35.56
C PHE A 233 -52.18 -25.38 36.01
N ALA A 234 -52.17 -25.10 37.31
CA ALA A 234 -51.61 -23.88 37.87
C ALA A 234 -50.10 -23.76 37.56
N ILE A 235 -49.34 -24.85 37.70
CA ILE A 235 -47.92 -24.89 37.35
C ILE A 235 -47.74 -24.65 35.85
N VAL A 236 -48.49 -25.31 34.96
CA VAL A 236 -48.39 -25.10 33.50
C VAL A 236 -48.82 -23.69 33.09
N TYR A 237 -49.84 -23.13 33.75
CA TYR A 237 -50.29 -21.77 33.50
C TYR A 237 -49.23 -20.75 33.94
N LEU A 238 -48.68 -20.89 35.15
CA LEU A 238 -47.64 -20.02 35.69
C LEU A 238 -46.30 -20.17 34.95
N THR A 239 -45.94 -21.37 34.48
CA THR A 239 -44.62 -21.64 33.89
C THR A 239 -44.58 -21.55 32.36
N VAL A 240 -45.72 -21.64 31.66
CA VAL A 240 -45.74 -21.71 30.19
C VAL A 240 -46.79 -20.80 29.54
N ILE A 241 -48.06 -20.81 29.98
CA ILE A 241 -49.14 -20.09 29.29
C ILE A 241 -49.09 -18.59 29.58
N GLY A 242 -49.04 -18.20 30.85
CA GLY A 242 -48.92 -16.81 31.29
C GLY A 242 -47.68 -16.11 30.69
N PRO A 243 -46.47 -16.71 30.82
CA PRO A 243 -45.27 -16.16 30.21
C PRO A 243 -45.36 -16.02 28.69
N ASN A 244 -45.93 -16.99 27.96
CA ASN A 244 -46.13 -16.88 26.50
C ASN A 244 -47.12 -15.78 26.11
N HIS A 245 -48.17 -15.57 26.90
CA HIS A 245 -49.10 -14.45 26.68
C HIS A 245 -48.37 -13.12 26.86
N GLN A 246 -47.58 -12.96 27.93
CA GLN A 246 -46.78 -11.76 28.16
C GLN A 246 -45.75 -11.50 27.05
N VAL A 247 -45.10 -12.54 26.48
CA VAL A 247 -44.23 -12.37 25.30
C VAL A 247 -45.00 -11.78 24.11
N LYS A 248 -46.25 -12.21 23.87
CA LYS A 248 -47.09 -11.65 22.80
C LYS A 248 -47.46 -10.19 23.07
N VAL A 249 -47.84 -9.87 24.31
CA VAL A 249 -48.15 -8.50 24.71
C VAL A 249 -46.93 -7.58 24.55
N ALA A 250 -45.73 -8.03 24.93
CA ALA A 250 -44.51 -7.26 24.73
C ALA A 250 -44.21 -6.99 23.25
N LYS A 251 -44.46 -7.97 22.36
CA LYS A 251 -44.33 -7.76 20.91
C LYS A 251 -45.33 -6.72 20.39
N GLU A 252 -46.55 -6.73 20.89
CA GLU A 252 -47.57 -5.77 20.50
C GLU A 252 -47.17 -4.35 20.91
N TYR A 253 -46.73 -4.14 22.16
CA TYR A 253 -46.20 -2.85 22.60
C TYR A 253 -45.01 -2.39 21.77
N ASN A 254 -44.11 -3.31 21.40
CA ASN A 254 -42.97 -3.00 20.54
C ASN A 254 -43.42 -2.54 19.13
N ASN A 255 -44.44 -3.18 18.55
CA ASN A 255 -45.00 -2.79 17.25
C ASN A 255 -45.73 -1.44 17.30
N GLN A 256 -46.27 -1.06 18.46
CA GLN A 256 -46.95 0.21 18.69
C GLN A 256 -46.00 1.36 19.04
N GLY A 257 -44.68 1.11 19.13
CA GLY A 257 -43.68 2.11 19.53
C GLY A 257 -43.58 2.33 21.03
N GLU A 258 -44.30 1.56 21.85
CA GLU A 258 -44.28 1.64 23.31
C GLU A 258 -43.13 0.79 23.90
N PHE A 259 -41.91 1.08 23.47
CA PHE A 259 -40.72 0.26 23.72
C PHE A 259 -40.41 0.05 25.21
N GLN A 260 -40.60 1.08 26.04
CA GLN A 260 -40.31 0.99 27.47
C GLN A 260 -41.24 -0.02 28.18
N LYS A 261 -42.52 -0.09 27.79
CA LYS A 261 -43.45 -1.11 28.32
C LYS A 261 -43.08 -2.51 27.84
N ALA A 262 -42.65 -2.63 26.58
CA ALA A 262 -42.15 -3.90 26.05
C ALA A 262 -40.90 -4.41 26.81
N ILE A 263 -39.96 -3.51 27.14
CA ILE A 263 -38.77 -3.82 27.95
C ILE A 263 -39.17 -4.33 29.33
N GLU A 264 -40.02 -3.61 30.05
CA GLU A 264 -40.45 -3.97 31.42
C GLU A 264 -41.08 -5.37 31.45
N ILE A 265 -41.96 -5.69 30.49
CA ILE A 265 -42.55 -7.03 30.38
C ILE A 265 -41.48 -8.08 30.06
N CYS A 266 -40.53 -7.79 29.16
CA CYS A 266 -39.50 -8.76 28.78
C CYS A 266 -38.47 -9.02 29.88
N GLU A 267 -38.11 -8.01 30.68
CA GLU A 267 -37.19 -8.15 31.82
C GLU A 267 -37.81 -9.05 32.91
N ASN A 268 -39.10 -8.88 33.19
CA ASN A 268 -39.87 -9.72 34.12
C ASN A 268 -40.01 -11.18 33.65
N LEU A 269 -39.84 -11.44 32.35
CA LEU A 269 -39.89 -12.78 31.78
C LEU A 269 -38.57 -13.54 31.88
N HIS A 270 -37.49 -12.92 32.36
CA HIS A 270 -36.18 -13.53 32.58
C HIS A 270 -35.67 -14.38 31.40
N GLY A 271 -35.94 -13.91 30.18
CA GLY A 271 -35.50 -14.59 28.95
C GLY A 271 -36.35 -15.79 28.52
N PHE A 272 -37.57 -15.94 29.04
CA PHE A 272 -38.52 -16.96 28.61
C PHE A 272 -38.94 -16.79 27.15
N GLY A 273 -38.96 -17.89 26.39
CA GLY A 273 -39.41 -17.91 25.00
C GLY A 273 -38.59 -16.97 24.11
N ASN A 274 -39.27 -16.12 23.33
CA ASN A 274 -38.62 -15.11 22.49
C ASN A 274 -38.57 -13.71 23.15
N SER A 275 -38.65 -13.61 24.48
CA SER A 275 -38.53 -12.32 25.18
C SER A 275 -37.15 -11.68 24.99
N LYS A 276 -36.08 -12.47 24.83
CA LYS A 276 -34.72 -11.95 24.62
C LYS A 276 -34.56 -11.16 23.31
N GLU A 277 -35.11 -11.65 22.20
CA GLU A 277 -35.03 -10.90 20.93
C GLU A 277 -35.92 -9.66 20.95
N VAL A 278 -37.12 -9.76 21.56
CA VAL A 278 -38.02 -8.61 21.72
C VAL A 278 -37.39 -7.53 22.60
N LEU A 279 -36.73 -7.93 23.69
CA LEU A 279 -35.98 -7.03 24.56
C LEU A 279 -34.85 -6.34 23.78
N LYS A 280 -34.08 -7.08 22.97
CA LYS A 280 -33.02 -6.50 22.12
C LYS A 280 -33.59 -5.51 21.11
N GLU A 281 -34.66 -5.86 20.43
CA GLU A 281 -35.31 -4.95 19.46
C GLU A 281 -35.83 -3.68 20.13
N ALA A 282 -36.52 -3.81 21.27
CA ALA A 282 -37.06 -2.64 21.98
C ALA A 282 -35.95 -1.69 22.47
N ASN A 283 -34.86 -2.23 23.03
CA ASN A 283 -33.71 -1.41 23.41
C ASN A 283 -33.05 -0.76 22.18
N TYR A 284 -32.91 -1.48 21.07
CA TYR A 284 -32.33 -0.94 19.83
C TYR A 284 -33.16 0.23 19.30
N GLN A 285 -34.48 0.10 19.28
CA GLN A 285 -35.38 1.14 18.78
C GLN A 285 -35.34 2.41 19.64
N ILE A 286 -35.27 2.29 20.98
CA ILE A 286 -35.07 3.46 21.84
C ILE A 286 -33.72 4.12 21.57
N GLY A 287 -32.64 3.33 21.50
CA GLY A 287 -31.31 3.85 21.20
C GLY A 287 -31.27 4.57 19.85
N PHE A 288 -31.91 4.00 18.83
CA PHE A 288 -31.99 4.58 17.49
C PHE A 288 -32.82 5.88 17.45
N LEU A 289 -33.93 5.93 18.18
CA LEU A 289 -34.72 7.16 18.32
C LEU A 289 -33.93 8.27 19.02
N ALA A 290 -33.24 7.94 20.11
CA ALA A 290 -32.40 8.89 20.84
C ALA A 290 -31.23 9.39 19.96
N PHE A 291 -30.59 8.49 19.22
CA PHE A 291 -29.53 8.82 18.26
C PHE A 291 -30.00 9.82 17.21
N ASN A 292 -31.17 9.60 16.60
CA ASN A 292 -31.74 10.51 15.60
C ASN A 292 -32.15 11.87 16.20
N GLN A 293 -32.41 11.92 17.51
CA GLN A 293 -32.69 13.14 18.26
C GLN A 293 -31.41 13.82 18.78
N GLN A 294 -30.22 13.27 18.47
CA GLN A 294 -28.92 13.72 18.98
C GLN A 294 -28.77 13.62 20.50
N ASP A 295 -29.62 12.84 21.18
CA ASP A 295 -29.45 12.46 22.57
C ASP A 295 -28.53 11.23 22.65
N PHE A 296 -27.24 11.47 22.46
CA PHE A 296 -26.24 10.42 22.36
C PHE A 296 -25.97 9.70 23.68
N GLU A 297 -26.18 10.36 24.83
CA GLU A 297 -26.07 9.72 26.14
C GLU A 297 -27.16 8.65 26.33
N THR A 298 -28.41 9.00 26.00
CA THR A 298 -29.50 8.02 26.00
C THR A 298 -29.26 6.94 24.94
N ALA A 299 -28.78 7.30 23.74
CA ALA A 299 -28.47 6.33 22.70
C ALA A 299 -27.45 5.28 23.18
N LEU A 300 -26.33 5.71 23.78
CA LEU A 300 -25.31 4.81 24.35
C LEU A 300 -25.92 3.85 25.37
N LYS A 301 -26.67 4.37 26.35
CA LYS A 301 -27.29 3.58 27.42
C LYS A 301 -28.15 2.42 26.90
N TYR A 302 -28.84 2.62 25.78
CA TYR A 302 -29.71 1.60 25.20
C TYR A 302 -28.96 0.70 24.20
N PHE A 303 -28.03 1.23 23.40
CA PHE A 303 -27.21 0.43 22.48
C PHE A 303 -26.25 -0.52 23.20
N GLU A 304 -25.73 -0.18 24.38
CA GLU A 304 -24.91 -1.11 25.19
C GLU A 304 -25.66 -2.39 25.57
N LYS A 305 -27.00 -2.33 25.64
CA LYS A 305 -27.85 -3.48 25.93
C LYS A 305 -28.12 -4.36 24.69
N THR A 306 -27.68 -3.94 23.50
CA THR A 306 -27.97 -4.62 22.23
C THR A 306 -26.72 -5.09 21.50
N THR A 307 -25.66 -5.43 22.23
CA THR A 307 -24.41 -5.96 21.65
C THR A 307 -24.67 -7.13 20.68
N GLY A 308 -24.04 -7.08 19.51
CA GLY A 308 -24.18 -8.09 18.45
C GLY A 308 -25.53 -8.10 17.73
N TYR A 309 -26.34 -7.05 17.85
CA TYR A 309 -27.65 -6.93 17.20
C TYR A 309 -27.66 -5.82 16.14
N LYS A 310 -28.12 -6.09 14.92
CA LYS A 310 -28.39 -5.08 13.85
C LYS A 310 -27.35 -3.95 13.70
N GLY A 311 -26.05 -4.28 13.63
CA GLY A 311 -25.01 -3.25 13.46
C GLY A 311 -24.89 -2.26 14.63
N THR A 312 -25.44 -2.58 15.81
CA THR A 312 -25.42 -1.73 17.02
C THR A 312 -24.02 -1.21 17.33
N ASN A 313 -22.97 -2.02 17.13
CA ASN A 313 -21.59 -1.60 17.42
C ASN A 313 -21.20 -0.31 16.68
N ASN A 314 -21.59 -0.16 15.40
CA ASN A 314 -21.29 1.06 14.65
C ASN A 314 -22.15 2.24 15.10
N LEU A 315 -23.41 2.03 15.47
CA LEU A 315 -24.26 3.08 16.06
C LEU A 315 -23.77 3.54 17.44
N LEU A 316 -23.30 2.58 18.25
CA LEU A 316 -22.68 2.84 19.55
C LEU A 316 -21.39 3.63 19.37
N SER A 317 -20.55 3.22 18.41
CA SER A 317 -19.32 3.94 18.04
C SER A 317 -19.61 5.36 17.53
N GLN A 318 -20.61 5.54 16.66
CA GLN A 318 -21.02 6.86 16.19
C GLN A 318 -21.58 7.73 17.32
N SER A 319 -22.28 7.15 18.30
CA SER A 319 -22.75 7.88 19.48
C SER A 319 -21.57 8.39 20.31
N TYR A 320 -20.56 7.53 20.54
CA TYR A 320 -19.30 7.92 21.17
C TYR A 320 -18.58 9.02 20.39
N TYR A 321 -18.47 8.89 19.06
CA TYR A 321 -17.87 9.91 18.22
C TYR A 321 -18.58 11.26 18.34
N ASN A 322 -19.91 11.30 18.33
CA ASN A 322 -20.66 12.55 18.46
C ASN A 322 -20.51 13.20 19.85
N LEU A 323 -20.45 12.42 20.93
CA LEU A 323 -20.12 12.94 22.26
C LEU A 323 -18.69 13.48 22.31
N GLY A 324 -17.76 12.84 21.62
CA GLY A 324 -16.41 13.35 21.41
C GLY A 324 -16.42 14.71 20.69
N GLN A 325 -17.26 14.87 19.65
CA GLN A 325 -17.43 16.14 18.93
C GLN A 325 -18.00 17.23 19.83
N GLN A 326 -19.04 16.92 20.61
CA GLN A 326 -19.62 17.86 21.58
C GLN A 326 -18.60 18.28 22.64
N SER A 327 -17.82 17.32 23.17
CA SER A 327 -16.77 17.60 24.14
C SER A 327 -15.66 18.46 23.55
N ALA A 328 -15.23 18.18 22.32
CA ALA A 328 -14.22 18.97 21.62
C ALA A 328 -14.69 20.41 21.31
N GLN A 329 -15.96 20.59 20.93
CA GLN A 329 -16.57 21.92 20.76
C GLN A 329 -16.64 22.70 22.08
N GLY A 330 -16.79 22.00 23.20
CA GLY A 330 -16.67 22.56 24.55
C GLY A 330 -15.23 22.69 25.06
N GLU A 331 -14.22 22.46 24.21
CA GLU A 331 -12.78 22.48 24.54
C GLU A 331 -12.37 21.47 25.64
N GLN A 332 -13.19 20.46 25.90
CA GLN A 332 -12.94 19.38 26.86
C GLN A 332 -12.20 18.23 26.17
N TYR A 333 -10.94 18.45 25.80
CA TYR A 333 -10.22 17.53 24.92
C TYR A 333 -9.86 16.19 25.55
N GLU A 334 -9.68 16.10 26.88
CA GLU A 334 -9.48 14.82 27.57
C GLU A 334 -10.74 13.94 27.49
N ALA A 335 -11.92 14.55 27.70
CA ALA A 335 -13.19 13.85 27.56
C ALA A 335 -13.44 13.46 26.09
N ALA A 336 -13.12 14.36 25.15
CA ALA A 336 -13.22 14.08 23.73
C ALA A 336 -12.34 12.88 23.33
N LEU A 337 -11.09 12.85 23.81
CA LEU A 337 -10.15 11.76 23.55
C LEU A 337 -10.68 10.41 24.07
N ASP A 338 -11.20 10.38 25.30
CA ASP A 338 -11.81 9.16 25.87
C ASP A 338 -13.00 8.67 25.02
N TYR A 339 -13.89 9.58 24.65
CA TYR A 339 -15.04 9.25 23.80
C TYR A 339 -14.63 8.74 22.42
N TYR A 340 -13.72 9.42 21.71
CA TYR A 340 -13.26 8.96 20.40
C TYR A 340 -12.54 7.61 20.50
N THR A 341 -11.77 7.37 21.56
CA THR A 341 -11.09 6.09 21.79
C THR A 341 -12.08 4.95 22.02
N LYS A 342 -13.12 5.18 22.84
CA LYS A 342 -14.23 4.22 23.01
C LYS A 342 -14.96 3.97 21.69
N GLY A 343 -15.19 5.02 20.91
CA GLY A 343 -15.76 4.93 19.58
C GLY A 343 -14.93 4.04 18.65
N TYR A 344 -13.62 4.29 18.57
CA TYR A 344 -12.69 3.52 17.74
C TYR A 344 -12.68 2.03 18.12
N ASN A 345 -12.56 1.72 19.41
CA ASN A 345 -12.51 0.34 19.90
C ASN A 345 -13.83 -0.43 19.71
N THR A 346 -14.94 0.28 19.57
CA THR A 346 -16.28 -0.30 19.39
C THR A 346 -16.61 -0.51 17.91
N ALA A 347 -16.08 0.32 17.01
CA ALA A 347 -16.40 0.29 15.59
C ALA A 347 -15.99 -1.03 14.93
N THR A 348 -16.87 -1.55 14.07
CA THR A 348 -16.56 -2.70 13.21
C THR A 348 -16.32 -2.31 11.75
N GLU A 349 -16.86 -1.16 11.31
CA GLU A 349 -16.63 -0.61 9.98
C GLU A 349 -15.42 0.33 9.92
N ASP A 350 -14.60 0.20 8.89
CA ASP A 350 -13.37 0.98 8.74
C ASP A 350 -13.61 2.48 8.61
N LYS A 351 -14.67 2.88 7.89
CA LYS A 351 -15.06 4.30 7.80
C LYS A 351 -15.38 4.91 9.16
N VAL A 352 -16.03 4.14 10.04
CA VAL A 352 -16.39 4.62 11.39
C VAL A 352 -15.14 4.69 12.28
N LYS A 353 -14.23 3.72 12.16
CA LYS A 353 -12.91 3.76 12.82
C LYS A 353 -12.12 5.00 12.41
N LEU A 354 -12.10 5.31 11.10
CA LEU A 354 -11.35 6.43 10.55
C LEU A 354 -11.86 7.78 11.06
N ASN A 355 -13.18 7.95 11.15
CA ASN A 355 -13.79 9.13 11.78
C ASN A 355 -13.32 9.27 13.25
N CYS A 356 -13.34 8.19 14.01
CA CYS A 356 -12.88 8.20 15.40
C CYS A 356 -11.39 8.52 15.51
N GLN A 357 -10.53 7.92 14.67
CA GLN A 357 -9.09 8.20 14.63
C GLN A 357 -8.79 9.67 14.30
N THR A 358 -9.55 10.26 13.37
CA THR A 358 -9.46 11.69 13.06
C THR A 358 -9.77 12.55 14.30
N GLY A 359 -10.81 12.18 15.06
CA GLY A 359 -11.14 12.82 16.34
C GLY A 359 -10.06 12.63 17.41
N ILE A 360 -9.49 11.42 17.52
CA ILE A 360 -8.36 11.12 18.43
C ILE A 360 -7.17 12.03 18.11
N ALA A 361 -6.77 12.13 16.85
CA ALA A 361 -5.66 12.97 16.41
C ALA A 361 -5.89 14.45 16.75
N LEU A 362 -7.11 14.95 16.53
CA LEU A 362 -7.50 16.31 16.92
C LEU A 362 -7.35 16.53 18.43
N ALA A 363 -7.90 15.63 19.25
CA ALA A 363 -7.84 15.77 20.70
C ALA A 363 -6.40 15.69 21.23
N GLN A 364 -5.60 14.75 20.73
CA GLN A 364 -4.17 14.64 21.04
C GLN A 364 -3.42 15.93 20.69
N TYR A 365 -3.67 16.48 19.51
CA TYR A 365 -3.02 17.72 19.07
C TYR A 365 -3.36 18.89 20.01
N LYS A 366 -4.64 19.05 20.37
CA LYS A 366 -5.10 20.11 21.29
C LYS A 366 -4.60 19.92 22.73
N LEU A 367 -4.29 18.70 23.15
CA LEU A 367 -3.65 18.37 24.42
C LEU A 367 -2.11 18.46 24.38
N ALA A 368 -1.53 18.92 23.26
CA ALA A 368 -0.08 18.99 23.03
C ALA A 368 0.64 17.63 23.02
N TYR A 369 -0.07 16.53 22.80
CA TYR A 369 0.51 15.21 22.51
C TYR A 369 0.89 15.12 21.02
N VAL A 370 1.84 15.97 20.62
CA VAL A 370 2.16 16.25 19.21
C VAL A 370 2.68 15.00 18.47
N THR A 371 3.48 14.16 19.12
CA THR A 371 4.02 12.94 18.52
C THR A 371 2.91 11.94 18.22
N GLU A 372 1.99 11.74 19.18
CA GLU A 372 0.86 10.84 19.07
C GLU A 372 -0.15 11.36 18.04
N ALA A 373 -0.40 12.67 18.02
CA ALA A 373 -1.27 13.31 17.04
C ALA A 373 -0.75 13.13 15.61
N TRP A 374 0.56 13.32 15.39
CA TRP A 374 1.20 13.09 14.10
C TRP A 374 1.10 11.63 13.66
N SER A 375 1.46 10.70 14.55
CA SER A 375 1.37 9.26 14.27
C SER A 375 -0.06 8.85 13.87
N THR A 376 -1.05 9.32 14.62
CA THR A 376 -2.46 9.01 14.37
C THR A 376 -2.96 9.63 13.06
N ILE A 377 -2.70 10.91 12.80
CA ILE A 377 -3.19 11.57 11.57
C ILE A 377 -2.47 11.06 10.32
N ASN A 378 -1.19 10.68 10.42
CA ASN A 378 -0.44 10.11 9.31
C ASN A 378 -1.06 8.78 8.88
N ALA A 379 -1.43 7.91 9.84
CA ALA A 379 -2.15 6.67 9.55
C ALA A 379 -3.53 6.92 8.91
N VAL A 380 -4.25 7.95 9.35
CA VAL A 380 -5.55 8.33 8.75
C VAL A 380 -5.35 8.85 7.32
N TYR A 381 -4.34 9.68 7.09
CA TYR A 381 -4.08 10.29 5.79
C TYR A 381 -3.74 9.27 4.70
N GLU A 382 -3.16 8.12 5.04
CA GLU A 382 -2.98 7.04 4.07
C GLU A 382 -4.30 6.48 3.53
N ALA A 383 -5.33 6.42 4.38
CA ALA A 383 -6.66 5.91 4.01
C ALA A 383 -7.64 6.98 3.50
N ASP A 384 -7.54 8.23 3.99
CA ASP A 384 -8.42 9.34 3.61
C ASP A 384 -7.65 10.65 3.45
N LYS A 385 -7.43 11.05 2.20
CA LYS A 385 -6.69 12.28 1.86
C LYS A 385 -7.45 13.56 2.21
N ASN A 386 -8.73 13.49 2.60
CA ASN A 386 -9.51 14.68 3.01
C ASN A 386 -9.00 15.32 4.30
N VAL A 387 -8.20 14.61 5.11
CA VAL A 387 -7.61 15.18 6.33
C VAL A 387 -6.31 15.96 6.08
N LYS A 388 -5.98 16.29 4.82
CA LYS A 388 -4.72 16.94 4.44
C LYS A 388 -4.39 18.20 5.26
N ALA A 389 -5.38 19.02 5.58
CA ALA A 389 -5.15 20.23 6.38
C ALA A 389 -4.61 19.90 7.79
N ALA A 390 -5.21 18.92 8.47
CA ALA A 390 -4.75 18.45 9.78
C ALA A 390 -3.41 17.71 9.67
N TYR A 391 -3.23 16.89 8.62
CA TYR A 391 -1.97 16.23 8.32
C TYR A 391 -0.81 17.23 8.22
N ASP A 392 -0.98 18.27 7.39
CA ASP A 392 0.05 19.28 7.19
C ASP A 392 0.34 20.07 8.49
N GLU A 393 -0.71 20.50 9.22
CA GLU A 393 -0.58 21.26 10.47
C GLU A 393 0.12 20.45 11.57
N TYR A 394 -0.27 19.19 11.76
CA TYR A 394 0.27 18.36 12.84
C TYR A 394 1.67 17.86 12.47
N GLY A 395 1.91 17.55 11.20
CA GLY A 395 3.25 17.24 10.68
C GLY A 395 4.21 18.40 10.89
N TYR A 396 3.77 19.64 10.66
CA TYR A 396 4.60 20.81 10.89
C TYR A 396 4.96 20.97 12.37
N ALA A 397 3.97 20.86 13.27
CA ALA A 397 4.21 20.94 14.71
C ALA A 397 5.16 19.84 15.19
N TYR A 398 5.01 18.63 14.67
CA TYR A 398 5.89 17.51 14.98
C TYR A 398 7.31 17.72 14.47
N ALA A 399 7.48 18.12 13.20
CA ALA A 399 8.77 18.43 12.61
C ALA A 399 9.52 19.50 13.42
N MET A 400 8.82 20.56 13.83
CA MET A 400 9.37 21.61 14.68
C MET A 400 9.80 21.10 16.06
N LYS A 401 8.97 20.24 16.69
CA LYS A 401 9.30 19.61 17.97
C LYS A 401 10.58 18.78 17.86
N VAL A 402 10.64 17.83 16.93
CA VAL A 402 11.80 16.92 16.82
C VAL A 402 13.06 17.66 16.37
N LEU A 403 12.93 18.73 15.57
CA LEU A 403 14.03 19.63 15.26
C LEU A 403 14.58 20.31 16.52
N SER A 404 13.70 20.81 17.41
CA SER A 404 14.11 21.43 18.68
C SER A 404 14.78 20.45 19.65
N GLU A 405 14.44 19.16 19.54
CA GLU A 405 15.06 18.06 20.28
C GLU A 405 16.39 17.60 19.65
N GLY A 406 16.76 18.15 18.50
CA GLY A 406 18.00 17.83 17.77
C GLY A 406 17.89 16.64 16.82
N ASN A 407 16.70 16.05 16.64
CA ASN A 407 16.48 14.99 15.65
C ASN A 407 16.24 15.59 14.25
N VAL A 408 17.34 16.01 13.62
CA VAL A 408 17.32 16.72 12.33
C VAL A 408 16.81 15.84 11.19
N ASP A 409 17.15 14.55 11.15
CA ASP A 409 16.78 13.68 10.04
C ASP A 409 15.27 13.41 9.98
N GLU A 410 14.64 13.20 11.14
CA GLU A 410 13.19 13.04 11.25
C GLU A 410 12.45 14.33 10.89
N ALA A 411 12.92 15.48 11.40
CA ALA A 411 12.38 16.78 11.02
C ALA A 411 12.44 17.00 9.49
N THR A 412 13.59 16.67 8.89
CA THR A 412 13.84 16.83 7.45
C THR A 412 12.87 16.00 6.62
N ALA A 413 12.66 14.74 6.99
CA ALA A 413 11.74 13.84 6.29
C ALA A 413 10.32 14.41 6.29
N VAL A 414 9.86 14.92 7.43
CA VAL A 414 8.52 15.48 7.56
C VAL A 414 8.37 16.79 6.79
N PHE A 415 9.29 17.76 6.95
CA PHE A 415 9.22 19.02 6.19
C PHE A 415 9.21 18.81 4.67
N LYS A 416 9.90 17.77 4.18
CA LYS A 416 9.87 17.38 2.76
C LYS A 416 8.48 16.91 2.32
N LEU A 417 7.78 16.12 3.14
CA LEU A 417 6.43 15.63 2.86
C LEU A 417 5.39 16.76 2.83
N ILE A 418 5.52 17.74 3.74
CA ILE A 418 4.55 18.84 3.89
C ILE A 418 5.05 20.15 3.26
N LYS A 419 5.86 20.07 2.20
CA LYS A 419 6.55 21.21 1.57
C LYS A 419 5.64 22.41 1.25
N GLY A 420 4.38 22.16 0.89
CA GLY A 420 3.40 23.20 0.56
C GLY A 420 2.75 23.92 1.75
N TYR A 421 3.10 23.56 2.99
CA TYR A 421 2.49 24.11 4.19
C TYR A 421 3.45 25.01 4.98
N ALA A 422 2.97 26.17 5.41
CA ALA A 422 3.75 27.17 6.15
C ALA A 422 5.11 27.46 5.49
N ASP A 423 6.19 27.56 6.26
CA ASP A 423 7.57 27.71 5.80
C ASP A 423 8.31 26.35 5.71
N SER A 424 7.61 25.22 5.61
CA SER A 424 8.23 23.88 5.56
C SER A 424 9.27 23.74 4.45
N ALA A 425 8.99 24.29 3.26
CA ALA A 425 9.94 24.30 2.15
C ALA A 425 11.24 25.05 2.51
N ALA A 426 11.12 26.16 3.24
CA ALA A 426 12.27 26.95 3.69
C ALA A 426 13.02 26.27 4.84
N GLN A 427 12.32 25.62 5.79
CA GLN A 427 12.95 24.83 6.86
C GLN A 427 13.73 23.65 6.29
N TYR A 428 13.12 22.91 5.36
CA TYR A 428 13.78 21.83 4.62
C TYR A 428 15.02 22.36 3.87
N GLY A 429 14.87 23.45 3.11
CA GLY A 429 15.96 24.06 2.36
C GLY A 429 17.10 24.57 3.25
N LYS A 430 16.78 25.12 4.43
CA LYS A 430 17.77 25.53 5.42
C LYS A 430 18.61 24.36 5.93
N ILE A 431 17.98 23.23 6.28
CA ILE A 431 18.70 22.04 6.75
C ILE A 431 19.60 21.48 5.65
N ILE A 432 19.10 21.39 4.40
CA ILE A 432 19.89 20.92 3.26
C ILE A 432 21.06 21.87 2.97
N TYR A 433 20.86 23.19 3.08
CA TYR A 433 21.92 24.18 3.00
C TYR A 433 23.00 23.96 4.06
N GLU A 434 22.60 23.80 5.33
CA GLU A 434 23.52 23.56 6.45
C GLU A 434 24.28 22.23 6.30
N LYS A 435 23.69 21.21 5.66
CA LYS A 435 24.37 19.96 5.29
C LYS A 435 25.38 20.15 4.14
N ALA A 436 25.06 20.98 3.14
CA ALA A 436 25.91 21.18 1.97
C ALA A 436 27.15 22.06 2.24
N VAL A 437 27.04 23.04 3.14
CA VAL A 437 28.14 23.99 3.41
C VAL A 437 29.43 23.29 3.87
N PRO A 438 29.44 22.40 4.88
CA PRO A 438 30.66 21.71 5.31
C PRO A 438 31.30 20.85 4.21
N VAL A 439 30.49 20.26 3.33
CA VAL A 439 30.98 19.47 2.18
C VAL A 439 31.71 20.39 1.20
N ALA A 440 31.16 21.57 0.93
CA ALA A 440 31.83 22.58 0.11
C ALA A 440 33.10 23.11 0.78
N GLU A 441 33.10 23.30 2.11
CA GLU A 441 34.27 23.74 2.88
C GLU A 441 35.39 22.69 2.89
N ALA A 442 35.06 21.41 2.83
CA ALA A 442 36.00 20.30 2.66
C ALA A 442 36.59 20.21 1.24
N GLY A 443 36.08 21.01 0.29
CA GLY A 443 36.56 21.08 -1.09
C GLY A 443 35.78 20.24 -2.10
N ASP A 444 34.75 19.53 -1.66
CA ASP A 444 33.87 18.76 -2.56
C ASP A 444 32.67 19.60 -3.01
N LEU A 445 32.97 20.59 -3.86
CA LEU A 445 31.94 21.47 -4.43
C LEU A 445 30.94 20.71 -5.30
N ALA A 446 31.35 19.62 -5.96
CA ALA A 446 30.46 18.86 -6.83
C ALA A 446 29.34 18.18 -6.03
N SER A 447 29.68 17.53 -4.91
CA SER A 447 28.70 16.91 -4.02
C SER A 447 27.83 17.95 -3.30
N ALA A 448 28.42 19.08 -2.88
CA ALA A 448 27.66 20.17 -2.28
C ALA A 448 26.66 20.79 -3.28
N LEU A 449 27.07 21.00 -4.54
CA LEU A 449 26.21 21.50 -5.61
C LEU A 449 25.04 20.56 -5.88
N SER A 450 25.30 19.25 -5.94
CA SER A 450 24.26 18.22 -6.11
C SER A 450 23.22 18.28 -5.00
N THR A 451 23.68 18.38 -3.74
CA THR A 451 22.82 18.51 -2.55
C THR A 451 21.95 19.77 -2.60
N LEU A 452 22.53 20.92 -2.97
CA LEU A 452 21.79 22.20 -3.05
C LEU A 452 20.76 22.25 -4.18
N LYS A 453 20.94 21.45 -5.23
CA LYS A 453 20.07 21.43 -6.42
C LYS A 453 18.61 21.15 -6.07
N GLU A 454 18.36 20.33 -5.05
CA GLU A 454 17.02 19.91 -4.62
C GLU A 454 16.19 21.06 -4.01
N VAL A 455 16.86 22.06 -3.42
CA VAL A 455 16.22 23.10 -2.59
C VAL A 455 16.48 24.53 -3.08
N LYS A 456 17.15 24.67 -4.22
CA LYS A 456 17.59 25.97 -4.78
C LYS A 456 16.44 26.96 -5.01
N ASP A 457 15.24 26.46 -5.29
CA ASP A 457 14.06 27.29 -5.62
C ASP A 457 13.21 27.59 -4.37
N ASP A 458 13.42 26.84 -3.29
CA ASP A 458 12.60 26.91 -2.06
C ASP A 458 13.28 27.68 -0.92
N TYR A 459 14.60 27.84 -0.99
CA TYR A 459 15.38 28.55 0.02
C TYR A 459 16.44 29.44 -0.64
N GLU A 460 16.21 30.76 -0.59
CA GLU A 460 17.01 31.76 -1.30
C GLU A 460 18.53 31.65 -1.04
N PRO A 461 19.03 31.42 0.19
CA PRO A 461 20.47 31.23 0.41
C PRO A 461 21.04 29.99 -0.32
N ALA A 462 20.28 28.89 -0.39
CA ALA A 462 20.68 27.72 -1.16
C ALA A 462 20.69 28.01 -2.66
N GLY A 463 19.68 28.69 -3.18
CA GLY A 463 19.62 29.08 -4.59
C GLY A 463 20.79 29.97 -5.00
N LYS A 464 21.14 30.94 -4.15
CA LYS A 464 22.29 31.82 -4.38
C LYS A 464 23.60 31.05 -4.39
N LEU A 465 23.85 30.22 -3.37
CA LEU A 465 25.09 29.45 -3.26
C LEU A 465 25.21 28.43 -4.40
N TYR A 466 24.11 27.76 -4.79
CA TYR A 466 24.06 26.85 -5.93
C TYR A 466 24.53 27.54 -7.21
N LYS A 467 23.96 28.72 -7.52
CA LYS A 467 24.32 29.47 -8.73
C LYS A 467 25.79 29.90 -8.72
N GLU A 468 26.25 30.50 -7.62
CA GLU A 468 27.64 30.95 -7.49
C GLU A 468 28.62 29.78 -7.64
N MET A 469 28.28 28.63 -7.08
CA MET A 469 29.12 27.42 -7.11
C MET A 469 29.16 26.79 -8.51
N ASP A 470 28.02 26.69 -9.21
CA ASP A 470 27.94 26.16 -10.59
C ASP A 470 28.77 27.00 -11.57
N GLU A 471 28.63 28.33 -11.48
CA GLU A 471 29.41 29.28 -12.28
C GLU A 471 30.92 29.16 -11.97
N PHE A 472 31.28 29.01 -10.69
CA PHE A 472 32.67 28.90 -10.26
C PHE A 472 33.32 27.58 -10.68
N ILE A 473 32.64 26.43 -10.52
CA ILE A 473 33.14 25.12 -10.98
C ILE A 473 33.41 25.18 -12.48
N THR A 474 32.47 25.75 -13.25
CA THR A 474 32.62 25.89 -14.71
C THR A 474 33.83 26.77 -15.06
N ALA A 475 33.95 27.94 -14.44
CA ALA A 475 35.05 28.88 -14.69
C ALA A 475 36.42 28.35 -14.24
N SER A 476 36.47 27.53 -13.19
CA SER A 476 37.70 27.00 -12.60
C SER A 476 38.13 25.65 -13.19
N SER A 477 37.27 24.96 -13.94
CA SER A 477 37.49 23.61 -14.50
C SER A 477 38.84 23.41 -15.21
N ASN A 478 39.31 24.39 -15.99
CA ASN A 478 40.59 24.30 -16.72
C ASN A 478 41.83 24.37 -15.81
N TRP A 479 41.65 24.74 -14.54
CA TRP A 479 42.73 24.96 -13.58
C TRP A 479 42.81 23.83 -12.56
N VAL A 480 41.67 23.27 -12.18
CA VAL A 480 41.56 22.23 -11.16
C VAL A 480 42.26 20.95 -11.64
N GLY A 481 43.06 20.36 -10.76
CA GLY A 481 43.79 19.13 -11.01
C GLY A 481 45.25 19.17 -10.60
N ASN A 482 45.98 18.12 -10.97
CA ASN A 482 47.37 17.92 -10.63
C ASN A 482 48.29 18.37 -11.79
N TRP A 483 49.12 19.36 -11.52
CA TRP A 483 50.05 19.94 -12.47
C TRP A 483 51.48 19.46 -12.18
N LYS A 484 52.08 18.74 -13.13
CA LYS A 484 53.48 18.30 -13.02
C LYS A 484 54.41 19.43 -13.43
N MET A 485 55.38 19.74 -12.58
CA MET A 485 56.33 20.84 -12.75
C MET A 485 57.76 20.34 -12.63
N LYS A 486 58.67 20.94 -13.42
CA LYS A 486 60.10 20.61 -13.40
C LYS A 486 60.86 21.60 -12.52
N GLY A 487 61.38 21.14 -11.39
CA GLY A 487 62.25 21.88 -10.48
C GLY A 487 63.73 21.54 -10.66
N ASP A 488 64.59 22.36 -10.08
CA ASP A 488 66.04 22.16 -10.12
C ASP A 488 66.54 20.99 -9.26
N GLN A 489 65.75 20.60 -8.25
CA GLN A 489 66.05 19.48 -7.34
C GLN A 489 65.14 18.26 -7.57
N GLY A 490 64.33 18.28 -8.62
CA GLY A 490 63.38 17.21 -8.93
C GLY A 490 62.08 17.72 -9.56
N ASP A 491 61.32 16.80 -10.16
CA ASP A 491 59.95 17.08 -10.58
C ASP A 491 59.04 17.13 -9.35
N TYR A 492 58.08 18.05 -9.33
CA TYR A 492 57.11 18.22 -8.24
C TYR A 492 55.70 18.39 -8.79
N THR A 493 54.70 18.20 -7.93
CA THR A 493 53.29 18.31 -8.30
C THR A 493 52.64 19.44 -7.52
N MET A 494 52.02 20.36 -8.25
CA MET A 494 51.12 21.37 -7.71
C MET A 494 49.69 20.89 -7.90
N THR A 495 48.89 20.90 -6.83
CA THR A 495 47.48 20.56 -6.88
C THR A 495 46.67 21.83 -6.74
N ILE A 496 45.72 22.03 -7.66
CA ILE A 496 44.72 23.09 -7.56
C ILE A 496 43.38 22.41 -7.35
N SER A 497 42.73 22.71 -6.24
CA SER A 497 41.37 22.28 -5.92
C SER A 497 40.47 23.51 -5.71
N THR A 498 39.18 23.27 -5.55
CA THR A 498 38.18 24.29 -5.20
C THR A 498 37.68 24.03 -3.81
N LEU A 499 37.38 25.07 -3.03
CA LEU A 499 36.70 24.94 -1.74
C LEU A 499 35.89 26.19 -1.39
N LEU A 500 34.91 26.06 -0.51
CA LEU A 500 34.24 27.20 0.13
C LEU A 500 35.04 27.61 1.38
N TYR A 501 35.57 28.83 1.42
CA TYR A 501 36.34 29.32 2.56
C TYR A 501 35.71 30.58 3.13
N LYS A 502 35.24 30.52 4.39
CA LYS A 502 34.62 31.66 5.07
C LYS A 502 33.48 32.30 4.26
N GLY A 503 32.67 31.44 3.60
CA GLY A 503 31.56 31.87 2.75
C GLY A 503 31.96 32.41 1.37
N GLU A 504 33.21 32.22 0.94
CA GLU A 504 33.68 32.61 -0.39
C GLU A 504 34.19 31.40 -1.17
N LEU A 505 33.81 31.27 -2.44
CA LEU A 505 34.35 30.25 -3.32
C LEU A 505 35.80 30.59 -3.68
N CYS A 506 36.69 29.63 -3.46
CA CYS A 506 38.14 29.82 -3.53
C CYS A 506 38.81 28.69 -4.31
N LEU A 507 40.00 28.99 -4.86
CA LEU A 507 40.97 27.98 -5.25
C LEU A 507 41.89 27.67 -4.08
N HIS A 508 42.19 26.40 -3.86
CA HIS A 508 43.20 25.95 -2.91
C HIS A 508 44.36 25.35 -3.67
N VAL A 509 45.54 25.90 -3.43
CA VAL A 509 46.76 25.55 -4.15
C VAL A 509 47.75 24.96 -3.17
N THR A 510 48.10 23.70 -3.38
CA THR A 510 49.09 22.98 -2.60
C THR A 510 50.26 22.49 -3.46
N ASP A 511 51.46 22.41 -2.88
CA ASP A 511 52.67 21.95 -3.57
C ASP A 511 53.55 21.07 -2.67
N THR A 512 53.99 19.92 -3.20
CA THR A 512 54.76 18.91 -2.45
C THR A 512 56.22 19.30 -2.17
N TYR A 513 56.77 20.27 -2.89
CA TYR A 513 58.19 20.62 -2.85
C TYR A 513 58.48 21.86 -1.99
N LEU A 514 57.54 22.81 -1.93
CA LEU A 514 57.76 24.13 -1.31
C LEU A 514 56.96 24.36 -0.04
N ASP A 515 56.24 23.35 0.47
CA ASP A 515 55.30 23.49 1.59
C ASP A 515 54.33 24.67 1.38
N TYR A 516 53.89 24.81 0.12
CA TYR A 516 53.02 25.90 -0.28
C TYR A 516 51.59 25.46 -0.05
N ASP A 517 50.87 26.19 0.81
CA ASP A 517 49.45 26.01 1.08
C ASP A 517 48.79 27.38 1.08
N LYS A 518 48.02 27.69 0.03
CA LYS A 518 47.31 28.96 -0.10
C LYS A 518 45.89 28.79 -0.59
N ILE A 519 44.99 29.51 0.07
CA ILE A 519 43.60 29.72 -0.34
C ILE A 519 43.52 31.06 -1.05
N ILE A 520 42.90 31.04 -2.22
CA ILE A 520 42.79 32.17 -3.14
C ILE A 520 41.32 32.45 -3.38
N SER A 521 40.82 33.57 -2.85
CA SER A 521 39.43 33.98 -3.03
C SER A 521 39.15 34.54 -4.43
N THR A 522 37.94 34.29 -4.93
CA THR A 522 37.39 34.90 -6.15
C THR A 522 37.36 36.43 -6.11
N LYS A 523 37.32 37.04 -4.91
CA LYS A 523 37.37 38.49 -4.73
C LYS A 523 38.79 39.05 -4.80
N GLU A 524 39.78 38.22 -4.49
CA GLU A 524 41.15 38.58 -4.77
C GLU A 524 41.30 38.60 -6.28
N LYS A 525 41.52 39.80 -6.86
CA LYS A 525 42.05 39.90 -8.22
C LYS A 525 43.44 39.29 -8.19
N VAL A 526 43.55 37.97 -8.23
CA VAL A 526 44.81 37.26 -8.14
C VAL A 526 45.53 37.46 -9.46
N ARG A 527 46.35 38.51 -9.44
CA ARG A 527 47.21 38.90 -10.54
C ARG A 527 48.54 38.13 -10.50
N LYS A 528 48.84 37.45 -9.38
CA LYS A 528 50.09 36.73 -9.07
C LYS A 528 49.87 35.74 -7.92
N ILE A 529 50.39 34.52 -8.05
CA ILE A 529 50.50 33.52 -6.98
C ILE A 529 52.01 33.26 -6.87
N TYR A 530 52.61 33.62 -5.74
CA TYR A 530 54.05 33.47 -5.52
C TYR A 530 54.32 32.08 -4.97
N VAL A 531 55.12 31.27 -5.66
CA VAL A 531 55.51 29.93 -5.21
C VAL A 531 57.05 29.92 -5.08
N ALA A 532 57.54 30.02 -3.83
CA ALA A 532 58.95 30.18 -3.41
C ALA A 532 59.70 31.46 -3.90
N SER A 533 61.04 31.38 -4.02
CA SER A 533 61.97 32.42 -4.50
C SER A 533 61.95 32.59 -6.03
N GLU A 534 60.95 32.03 -6.71
CA GLU A 534 60.73 32.14 -8.15
C GLU A 534 59.38 32.83 -8.40
N ARG A 535 59.39 33.87 -9.22
CA ARG A 535 58.24 34.73 -9.49
C ARG A 535 57.32 34.10 -10.54
N VAL A 536 56.28 33.39 -10.10
CA VAL A 536 55.22 32.92 -11.00
C VAL A 536 54.18 34.03 -11.17
N GLU A 537 54.04 34.59 -12.39
CA GLU A 537 53.05 35.65 -12.68
C GLU A 537 51.79 35.06 -13.31
N TYR A 538 50.64 35.26 -12.66
CA TYR A 538 49.33 34.77 -13.08
C TYR A 538 48.42 35.93 -13.49
N LYS A 539 48.41 36.31 -14.76
CA LYS A 539 47.55 37.42 -15.20
C LYS A 539 46.19 36.89 -15.67
N LEU A 540 45.20 36.85 -14.77
CA LEU A 540 43.81 36.65 -15.15
C LEU A 540 43.29 37.90 -15.89
N LYS A 541 43.13 37.82 -17.20
CA LYS A 541 42.32 38.75 -18.00
C LYS A 541 41.30 37.95 -18.81
N ASP A 542 40.03 38.33 -18.65
CA ASP A 542 38.83 38.01 -19.43
C ASP A 542 38.81 36.65 -20.14
N VAL A 543 38.02 35.76 -19.54
CA VAL A 543 37.27 34.55 -19.98
C VAL A 543 37.85 33.61 -21.06
N HIS A 544 38.75 34.02 -21.96
CA HIS A 544 39.10 33.21 -23.14
C HIS A 544 40.57 33.17 -23.54
N ASN A 545 41.53 33.73 -22.78
CA ASN A 545 42.95 33.60 -23.13
C ASN A 545 43.87 33.66 -21.90
N TYR A 546 44.04 32.52 -21.22
CA TYR A 546 44.96 32.43 -20.08
C TYR A 546 46.28 31.76 -20.46
N LYS A 547 47.38 32.33 -19.95
CA LYS A 547 48.74 31.90 -20.22
C LYS A 547 49.50 31.80 -18.92
N ILE A 548 49.90 30.59 -18.53
CA ILE A 548 50.78 30.35 -17.39
C ILE A 548 52.20 30.76 -17.78
N ILE A 549 52.78 31.74 -17.08
CA ILE A 549 54.18 32.17 -17.28
C ILE A 549 54.94 32.03 -15.96
N LEU A 550 55.78 31.00 -15.88
CA LEU A 550 56.74 30.78 -14.80
C LEU A 550 57.98 31.65 -15.07
N THR A 551 58.31 32.59 -14.19
CA THR A 551 59.49 33.45 -14.35
C THR A 551 60.45 33.32 -13.16
N ARG A 552 61.65 32.81 -13.39
CA ARG A 552 62.69 32.71 -12.37
C ARG A 552 63.45 34.03 -12.24
N GLU A 553 63.79 34.48 -11.03
CA GLU A 553 64.50 35.75 -10.80
C GLU A 553 66.02 35.69 -11.07
N THR A 554 66.57 34.55 -11.45
CA THR A 554 67.99 34.40 -11.80
C THR A 554 68.18 34.24 -13.32
N SER A 555 68.34 35.37 -14.01
CA SER A 555 69.02 35.68 -15.30
C SER A 555 69.34 34.62 -16.39
N LYS A 556 68.83 33.38 -16.37
CA LYS A 556 68.95 32.39 -17.46
C LYS A 556 67.59 31.72 -17.71
N LYS A 557 67.06 31.89 -18.92
CA LYS A 557 65.77 31.32 -19.36
C LYS A 557 65.87 29.78 -19.45
N ILE A 558 65.07 29.07 -18.65
CA ILE A 558 64.84 27.61 -18.80
C ILE A 558 63.50 27.40 -19.53
N LYS A 559 63.45 26.46 -20.48
CA LYS A 559 62.20 25.98 -21.10
C LYS A 559 61.49 25.07 -20.10
N ARG A 560 60.29 25.42 -19.63
CA ARG A 560 59.38 24.48 -18.95
C ARG A 560 58.26 24.06 -19.90
N VAL A 561 58.04 22.76 -19.98
CA VAL A 561 56.93 22.13 -20.72
C VAL A 561 55.79 21.96 -19.72
N LEU A 562 54.64 22.58 -19.99
CA LEU A 562 53.39 22.29 -19.29
C LEU A 562 52.72 21.15 -20.06
N SER A 563 52.48 20.03 -19.38
CA SER A 563 51.70 18.92 -19.92
C SER A 563 50.38 18.79 -19.14
N TYR A 564 49.27 18.89 -19.86
CA TYR A 564 47.92 18.58 -19.37
C TYR A 564 47.42 17.37 -20.18
N ASP A 565 47.05 16.30 -19.51
CA ASP A 565 46.48 15.08 -20.12
C ASP A 565 47.23 14.54 -21.35
N GLY A 566 48.56 14.38 -21.22
CA GLY A 566 49.43 13.89 -22.30
C GLY A 566 49.76 14.91 -23.41
N ALA A 567 49.09 16.06 -23.46
CA ALA A 567 49.40 17.12 -24.44
C ALA A 567 50.45 18.10 -23.90
N SER A 568 51.58 18.25 -24.61
CA SER A 568 52.67 19.16 -24.27
C SER A 568 52.53 20.51 -24.98
N TYR A 569 52.40 21.61 -24.23
CA TYR A 569 52.34 22.96 -24.80
C TYR A 569 53.70 23.65 -24.74
N ILE A 570 54.41 23.69 -25.87
CA ILE A 570 55.72 24.36 -25.99
C ILE A 570 55.53 25.75 -26.60
N ARG A 571 55.66 26.82 -25.79
CA ARG A 571 55.74 28.19 -26.33
C ARG A 571 57.17 28.72 -26.30
N LYS A 572 57.80 28.84 -27.48
CA LYS A 572 59.08 29.56 -27.66
C LYS A 572 58.82 31.07 -27.67
N TYR A 573 59.50 31.81 -26.80
CA TYR A 573 59.53 33.28 -26.90
C TYR A 573 60.76 33.73 -27.69
N LYS A 574 60.55 34.45 -28.80
CA LYS A 574 61.60 35.25 -29.45
C LYS A 574 61.93 36.45 -28.57
N LYS A 575 63.22 36.75 -28.47
CA LYS A 575 63.77 37.93 -27.80
C LYS A 575 63.45 39.14 -28.69
N THR A 576 62.52 40.01 -28.28
CA THR A 576 62.50 41.38 -28.80
C THR A 576 63.62 42.15 -28.11
N LYS A 577 64.39 42.90 -28.90
CA LYS A 577 65.56 43.67 -28.45
C LYS A 577 65.17 44.73 -27.44
#